data_AF-A0A7W6N012-F1
#
_entry.id   AF-A0A7W6N012-F1
#
_cell.length_a   1.000
_cell.length_b   1.000
_cell.length_c   1.000
_cell.angle_alpha   90.00
_cell.angle_beta   90.00
_cell.angle_gamma   90.00
#
_symmetry.space_group_name_H-M   'P 1'
#
loop_
_entity.id
_entity.type
_entity.pdbx_description
1 polymer ?
#
loop_
_entity_poly.entity_id
_entity_poly.type
_entity_poly.pdbx_seq_one_letter_code
_entity_poly.pdbx_strand_id
1 'polypeptide(L)'
;MNYKLQEAKEQIELQVNQSEFKMKEVTKKLAMARKNLERAEENLKFANLGFKEGTIPVLNVLEAQTAWLTANSELIDTQIEARLCKVYLERAYGTLEF
;
A
#
# COMPACT_ATOMS: atom_id res chain seq x y z
N MET A 1 -7.36 -32.67 -28.60
CA MET A 1 -7.05 -32.87 -27.17
C MET A 1 -5.92 -31.96 -26.68
N ASN A 2 -4.82 -31.79 -27.44
CA ASN A 2 -3.70 -30.91 -27.06
C ASN A 2 -4.03 -29.40 -26.94
N TYR A 3 -5.00 -28.89 -27.69
CA TYR A 3 -5.34 -27.47 -27.69
C TYR A 3 -5.82 -26.95 -26.31
N LYS A 4 -6.71 -27.70 -25.65
CA LYS A 4 -7.22 -27.33 -24.30
C LYS A 4 -6.12 -27.32 -23.24
N LEU A 5 -5.13 -28.22 -23.37
CA LEU A 5 -3.99 -28.27 -22.45
C LEU A 5 -3.06 -27.07 -22.68
N GLN A 6 -2.82 -26.70 -23.93
CA GLN A 6 -2.01 -25.55 -24.30
C GLN A 6 -2.66 -24.24 -23.82
N GLU A 7 -3.96 -24.08 -24.07
CA GLU A 7 -4.74 -22.93 -23.60
C GLU A 7 -4.71 -22.80 -22.07
N ALA A 8 -4.88 -23.91 -21.34
CA ALA A 8 -4.80 -23.91 -19.89
C ALA A 8 -3.41 -23.49 -19.37
N LYS A 9 -2.32 -23.93 -20.03
CA LYS A 9 -0.96 -23.52 -19.67
C LYS A 9 -0.74 -22.02 -19.89
N GLU A 10 -1.16 -21.50 -21.03
CA GLU A 10 -1.05 -20.07 -21.36
C GLU A 10 -1.84 -19.20 -20.37
N GLN A 11 -3.03 -19.65 -19.96
CA GLN A 11 -3.82 -18.95 -18.94
C GLN A 11 -3.14 -18.93 -17.56
N ILE A 12 -2.56 -20.06 -17.13
CA ILE A 12 -1.82 -20.12 -15.87
C ILE A 12 -0.59 -19.21 -15.91
N GLU A 13 0.18 -19.25 -16.99
CA GLU A 13 1.35 -18.40 -17.16
C GLU A 13 0.98 -16.91 -17.13
N LEU A 14 -0.12 -16.53 -17.79
CA LEU A 14 -0.65 -15.18 -17.74
C LEU A 14 -1.05 -14.76 -16.32
N GLN A 15 -1.76 -15.62 -15.58
CA GLN A 15 -2.19 -15.34 -14.21
C GLN A 15 -1.02 -15.16 -13.24
N VAL A 16 0.02 -16.00 -13.37
CA VAL A 16 1.26 -15.89 -12.59
C VAL A 16 1.96 -14.56 -12.88
N ASN A 17 2.18 -14.25 -14.16
CA ASN A 17 2.85 -13.01 -14.56
C ASN A 17 2.09 -11.75 -14.09
N GLN A 18 0.76 -11.75 -14.19
CA GLN A 18 -0.08 -10.65 -13.69
C GLN A 18 0.05 -10.49 -12.17
N SER A 19 0.01 -11.60 -11.42
CA SER A 19 0.10 -11.59 -9.96
C SER A 19 1.47 -11.11 -9.49
N GLU A 20 2.55 -11.54 -10.14
CA GLU A 20 3.91 -11.05 -9.86
C GLU A 20 4.06 -9.55 -10.12
N PHE A 21 3.55 -9.08 -11.26
CA PHE A 21 3.60 -7.67 -11.61
C PHE A 21 2.86 -6.83 -10.57
N LYS A 22 1.65 -7.26 -10.19
CA LYS A 22 0.84 -6.58 -9.19
C LYS A 22 1.52 -6.55 -7.81
N MET A 23 2.17 -7.66 -7.41
CA MET A 23 2.95 -7.72 -6.17
C MET A 23 4.13 -6.74 -6.18
N LYS A 24 4.84 -6.60 -7.31
CA LYS A 24 5.93 -5.61 -7.47
C LYS A 24 5.40 -4.17 -7.38
N GLU A 25 4.25 -3.89 -7.99
CA GLU A 25 3.61 -2.58 -7.96
C GLU A 25 3.20 -2.19 -6.52
N VAL A 26 2.48 -3.07 -5.82
CA VAL A 26 2.00 -2.79 -4.47
C VAL A 26 3.16 -2.68 -3.47
N THR A 27 4.26 -3.42 -3.68
CA THR A 27 5.47 -3.27 -2.85
C THR A 27 6.07 -1.86 -2.98
N LYS A 28 6.11 -1.30 -4.19
CA LYS A 28 6.55 0.09 -4.40
C LYS A 28 5.57 1.09 -3.79
N LYS A 29 4.26 0.89 -3.97
CA LYS A 29 3.22 1.72 -3.33
C LYS A 29 3.36 1.73 -1.81
N LEU A 30 3.56 0.56 -1.20
CA LEU A 30 3.74 0.43 0.24
C LEU A 30 4.95 1.21 0.75
N ALA A 31 6.07 1.16 0.02
CA ALA A 31 7.25 1.95 0.35
C ALA A 31 6.98 3.46 0.27
N MET A 32 6.21 3.92 -0.73
CA MET A 32 5.81 5.33 -0.84
C MET A 32 4.85 5.75 0.27
N ALA A 33 3.82 4.95 0.56
CA ALA A 33 2.84 5.23 1.62
C ALA A 33 3.53 5.35 2.99
N ARG A 34 4.51 4.50 3.29
CA ARG A 34 5.33 4.61 4.52
C ARG A 34 6.09 5.93 4.61
N LYS A 35 6.73 6.36 3.51
CA LYS A 35 7.43 7.65 3.47
C LYS A 35 6.47 8.84 3.58
N ASN A 36 5.27 8.73 3.01
CA ASN A 36 4.25 9.77 3.13
C ASN A 36 3.78 9.91 4.59
N LEU A 37 3.56 8.80 5.29
CA LEU A 37 3.22 8.81 6.71
C LEU A 37 4.34 9.45 7.54
N GLU A 38 5.60 9.06 7.34
CA GLU A 38 6.75 9.65 8.03
C GLU A 38 6.81 11.18 7.86
N ARG A 39 6.58 11.66 6.63
CA ARG A 39 6.52 13.11 6.36
C ARG A 39 5.35 13.79 7.06
N ALA A 40 4.18 13.15 7.10
CA ALA A 40 3.01 13.70 7.77
C ALA A 40 3.17 13.72 9.29
N GLU A 41 3.84 12.72 9.87
CA GLU A 41 4.21 12.65 11.29
C GLU A 41 5.14 13.80 11.69
N GLU A 42 6.20 14.05 10.92
CA GLU A 42 7.11 15.16 11.18
C GLU A 42 6.38 16.51 11.02
N ASN A 43 5.54 16.67 9.99
CA ASN A 43 4.72 17.88 9.84
C ASN A 43 3.80 18.12 11.05
N LEU A 44 3.11 17.08 11.52
CA LEU A 44 2.25 17.15 12.70
C LEU A 44 3.04 17.51 13.96
N LYS A 45 4.23 16.94 14.12
CA LYS A 45 5.14 17.27 15.23
C LYS A 45 5.55 18.74 15.22
N PHE A 46 5.95 19.28 14.06
CA PHE A 46 6.29 20.70 13.92
C PHE A 46 5.08 21.60 14.18
N ALA A 47 3.91 21.25 13.66
CA ALA A 47 2.69 22.03 13.89
C ALA A 47 2.32 22.08 15.39
N ASN A 48 2.41 20.96 16.10
CA ASN A 48 2.18 20.91 17.54
C ASN A 48 3.19 21.77 18.32
N LEU A 49 4.47 21.72 17.95
CA LEU A 49 5.50 22.55 18.58
C LEU A 49 5.24 24.04 18.33
N GLY A 50 4.99 24.43 17.08
CA GLY A 50 4.71 25.81 16.74
C GLY A 50 3.47 26.36 17.43
N PHE A 51 2.41 25.55 17.54
CA PHE A 51 1.21 25.97 18.27
C PHE A 51 1.48 26.16 19.76
N LYS A 52 2.24 25.24 20.38
CA LYS A 52 2.65 25.34 21.79
C LYS A 52 3.50 26.59 22.06
N GLU A 53 4.34 26.96 21.10
CA GLU A 53 5.17 28.18 21.17
C GLU A 53 4.39 29.45 20.79
N GLY A 54 3.15 29.32 20.34
CA GLY A 54 2.31 30.44 19.90
C GLY A 54 2.69 31.02 18.53
N THR A 55 3.49 30.30 17.74
CA THR A 55 4.02 30.78 16.44
C THR A 55 3.10 30.46 15.27
N ILE A 56 2.14 29.53 15.43
CA ILE A 56 1.12 29.21 14.43
C ILE A 56 -0.27 29.09 15.09
N PRO A 57 -1.37 29.33 14.35
CA PRO A 57 -2.72 29.12 14.87
C PRO A 57 -3.09 27.63 14.94
N VAL A 58 -4.10 27.31 15.77
CA VAL A 58 -4.63 25.94 15.92
C VAL A 58 -5.12 25.34 14.59
N LEU A 59 -5.55 26.16 13.64
CA LEU A 59 -5.99 25.72 12.30
C LEU A 59 -4.90 24.89 11.61
N ASN A 60 -3.64 25.33 11.65
CA ASN A 60 -2.52 24.61 11.03
C ASN A 60 -2.27 23.25 11.69
N VAL A 61 -2.55 23.11 13.00
CA VAL A 61 -2.47 21.82 13.70
C VAL A 61 -3.56 20.88 13.19
N LEU A 62 -4.79 21.37 13.02
CA LEU A 62 -5.90 20.58 12.49
C LEU A 62 -5.63 20.12 11.04
N GLU A 63 -5.05 20.99 10.21
CA GLU A 63 -4.62 20.64 8.85
C GLU A 63 -3.55 19.54 8.88
N ALA A 64 -2.54 19.66 9.75
CA ALA A 64 -1.50 18.65 9.89
C ALA A 64 -2.04 17.31 10.42
N GLN A 65 -2.97 17.34 11.37
CA GLN A 65 -3.67 16.15 11.87
C GLN A 65 -4.49 15.46 10.76
N THR A 66 -5.17 16.25 9.94
CA THR A 66 -5.95 15.73 8.81
C THR A 66 -5.02 15.06 7.80
N ALA A 67 -3.90 15.72 7.44
CA ALA A 67 -2.90 15.15 6.54
C ALA A 67 -2.31 13.83 7.08
N TRP A 68 -2.00 13.77 8.38
CA TRP A 68 -1.53 12.56 9.03
C TRP A 68 -2.57 11.44 8.98
N LEU A 69 -3.83 11.74 9.27
CA LEU A 69 -4.91 10.75 9.24
C LEU A 69 -5.11 10.19 7.82
N THR A 70 -5.05 11.04 6.80
CA THR A 70 -5.11 10.62 5.40
C THR A 70 -3.95 9.70 5.04
N ALA A 71 -2.71 10.09 5.37
CA ALA A 71 -1.53 9.28 5.08
C ALA A 71 -1.53 7.93 5.81
N ASN A 72 -2.01 7.92 7.07
CA ASN A 72 -2.14 6.69 7.85
C ASN A 72 -3.20 5.75 7.26
N SER A 73 -4.33 6.30 6.83
CA SER A 73 -5.39 5.52 6.16
C SER A 73 -4.89 4.91 4.85
N GLU A 74 -4.18 5.68 4.03
CA GLU A 74 -3.57 5.19 2.78
C GLU A 74 -2.53 4.08 3.03
N LEU A 75 -1.75 4.17 4.11
CA LEU A 75 -0.82 3.11 4.50
C LEU A 75 -1.57 1.82 4.86
N ILE A 76 -2.67 1.91 5.62
CA ILE A 76 -3.49 0.75 5.98
C ILE A 76 -4.07 0.09 4.73
N ASP A 77 -4.67 0.87 3.83
CA ASP A 77 -5.24 0.37 2.58
C ASP A 77 -4.17 -0.34 1.72
N THR A 78 -2.99 0.28 1.61
CA THR A 78 -1.89 -0.31 0.83
C THR A 78 -1.34 -1.59 1.48
N GLN A 79 -1.34 -1.69 2.80
CA GLN A 79 -0.97 -2.93 3.51
C GLN A 79 -1.98 -4.05 3.26
N ILE A 80 -3.27 -3.73 3.22
CA ILE A 80 -4.33 -4.67 2.88
C ILE A 80 -4.17 -5.14 1.42
N GLU A 81 -3.97 -4.22 0.48
CA GLU A 81 -3.72 -4.55 -0.93
C GLU A 81 -2.50 -5.47 -1.07
N ALA A 82 -1.41 -5.20 -0.35
CA ALA A 82 -0.20 -6.03 -0.39
C ALA A 82 -0.45 -7.45 0.11
N ARG A 83 -1.24 -7.62 1.19
CA ARG A 83 -1.63 -8.93 1.71
C ARG A 83 -2.49 -9.70 0.72
N LEU A 84 -3.47 -9.04 0.08
CA LEU A 84 -4.30 -9.66 -0.95
C LEU A 84 -3.48 -10.09 -2.16
N CYS A 85 -2.56 -9.24 -2.63
CA CYS A 85 -1.67 -9.58 -3.75
C CYS A 85 -0.79 -10.78 -3.42
N LYS A 86 -0.30 -10.88 -2.17
CA LYS A 86 0.46 -12.04 -1.71
C LYS A 86 -0.37 -13.33 -1.76
N VAL A 87 -1.61 -13.30 -1.26
CA VAL A 87 -2.52 -14.46 -1.31
C VAL A 87 -2.84 -14.87 -2.76
N TYR A 88 -3.06 -13.91 -3.66
CA TYR A 88 -3.28 -14.22 -5.08
C TYR A 88 -2.06 -14.81 -5.75
N LEU A 89 -0.86 -14.34 -5.40
CA LEU A 89 0.38 -14.90 -5.90
C LEU A 89 0.59 -16.34 -5.42
N GLU A 90 0.36 -16.61 -4.13
CA GLU A 90 0.42 -17.97 -3.56
C GLU A 90 -0.60 -18.90 -4.22
N ARG A 91 -1.82 -18.40 -4.50
CA ARG A 91 -2.84 -19.14 -5.25
C ARG A 91 -2.38 -19.42 -6.68
N ALA A 92 -1.79 -18.45 -7.38
CA ALA A 92 -1.31 -18.60 -8.75
C ALA A 92 -0.15 -19.61 -8.85
N TYR A 93 0.70 -19.67 -7.82
CA TYR A 93 1.75 -20.69 -7.72
C TYR A 93 1.26 -22.06 -7.20
N GLY A 94 0.02 -22.14 -6.70
CA GLY A 94 -0.52 -23.36 -6.11
C GLY A 94 0.06 -23.71 -4.74
N THR A 95 0.59 -22.72 -4.01
CA THR A 95 1.22 -22.90 -2.69
C THR A 95 0.37 -22.37 -1.53
N LEU A 96 -0.88 -21.98 -1.79
CA LEU A 96 -1.79 -21.50 -0.76
C LEU A 96 -2.28 -22.68 0.08
N GLU A 97 -1.89 -22.72 1.35
CA GLU A 97 -2.38 -23.69 2.35
C GLU A 97 -3.64 -23.13 3.05
N PHE A 98 -4.61 -24.02 3.33
CA PHE A 98 -5.90 -23.69 3.96
C PHE A 98 -5.88 -23.94 5.47
#